data_AF-A0A348ZYR7-F1
#
_entry.id   AF-A0A348ZYR7-F1
#
_cell.length_a   1.000
_cell.length_b   1.000
_cell.length_c   1.000
_cell.angle_alpha   90.00
_cell.angle_beta   90.00
_cell.angle_gamma   90.00
#
_symmetry.space_group_name_H-M   'P 1'
#
loop_
_entity.id
_entity.type
_entity.pdbx_description
1 polymer ?
#
loop_
_entity_poly.entity_id
_entity_poly.type
_entity_poly.pdbx_seq_one_letter_code
_entity_poly.pdbx_strand_id
1 'polypeptide(L)' 'MNDESIIAICPRCGAKNRVPRSRWADRLKCGRCKEALDLRDLYPGKTIDVTDPVFQREVVDFKGPVVVDFTAPW' A
#
# COMPACT_ATOMS: atom_id res chain seq x y z
N MET A 1 -8.02 10.08 18.32
CA MET A 1 -8.19 8.92 17.44
C MET A 1 -7.35 9.17 16.20
N ASN A 2 -6.16 8.59 16.09
CA ASN A 2 -5.35 8.75 14.89
C ASN A 2 -6.00 7.92 13.78
N ASP A 3 -6.63 8.61 12.84
CA ASP A 3 -7.15 8.00 11.63
C ASP A 3 -5.94 7.58 10.79
N GLU A 4 -5.58 6.29 10.88
CA GLU A 4 -4.46 5.73 10.13
C GLU A 4 -4.66 6.04 8.65
N SER A 5 -3.68 6.70 8.05
CA SER A 5 -3.76 7.14 6.67
C SER A 5 -2.47 6.85 5.95
N ILE A 6 -2.61 6.49 4.67
CA ILE A 6 -1.49 6.29 3.77
C ILE A 6 -1.41 7.41 2.74
N ILE A 7 -0.24 7.53 2.11
CA ILE A 7 -0.04 8.40 0.95
C ILE A 7 0.01 7.53 -0.30
N ALA A 8 -1.00 7.64 -1.14
CA ALA A 8 -1.05 7.00 -2.45
C ALA A 8 -0.67 8.00 -3.55
N ILE A 9 0.18 7.60 -4.48
CA ILE A 9 0.57 8.43 -5.63
C ILE A 9 -0.39 8.11 -6.77
N CYS A 10 -1.02 9.13 -7.36
CA CYS A 10 -1.92 8.93 -8.48
C CYS A 10 -1.15 8.55 -9.75
N PRO A 11 -1.43 7.39 -10.38
CA PRO A 11 -0.70 6.95 -11.57
C PRO A 11 -0.95 7.86 -12.79
N ARG A 12 -2.09 8.57 -12.83
CA ARG A 12 -2.45 9.44 -13.95
C ARG A 12 -1.83 10.84 -13.90
N CYS A 13 -1.54 11.37 -12.72
CA CYS A 13 -1.06 12.76 -12.60
C CYS A 13 0.03 12.98 -11.55
N GLY A 14 0.53 11.93 -10.89
CA GLY A 14 1.61 11.98 -9.90
C GLY A 14 1.25 12.66 -8.57
N ALA A 15 -0.02 13.01 -8.34
CA ALA A 15 -0.42 13.69 -7.12
C ALA A 15 -0.38 12.73 -5.92
N LYS A 16 0.16 13.19 -4.79
CA LYS A 16 0.10 12.49 -3.50
C LYS A 16 -1.29 12.70 -2.89
N ASN A 17 -1.98 11.61 -2.57
CA ASN A 17 -3.31 11.60 -1.98
C ASN A 17 -3.25 10.94 -0.60
N ARG A 18 -3.75 11.62 0.42
CA ARG A 18 -3.91 11.05 1.76
C ARG A 18 -5.21 10.25 1.79
N VAL A 19 -5.12 8.95 2.08
CA VAL A 19 -6.27 8.03 2.09
C VAL A 19 -6.43 7.45 3.50
N PRO A 20 -7.49 7.81 4.24
CA PRO A 20 -7.82 7.19 5.53
C PRO A 20 -8.16 5.71 5.38
N ARG A 21 -7.75 4.88 6.35
CA ARG A 21 -7.96 3.42 6.36
C ARG A 21 -9.44 3.03 6.22
N SER A 22 -10.33 3.81 6.83
CA SER A 22 -11.79 3.65 6.75
C SER A 22 -12.35 3.66 5.32
N ARG A 23 -11.62 4.21 4.35
CA ARG A 23 -12.06 4.38 2.96
C ARG A 23 -11.38 3.46 1.96
N TRP A 24 -10.58 2.51 2.41
CA TRP A 24 -9.81 1.63 1.50
C TRP A 24 -10.69 0.70 0.67
N ALA A 25 -11.90 0.37 1.15
CA ALA A 25 -12.88 -0.40 0.41
C ALA A 25 -13.72 0.45 -0.57
N ASP A 26 -13.60 1.77 -0.53
CA ASP A 26 -14.36 2.67 -1.39
C ASP A 26 -13.77 2.76 -2.81
N ARG A 27 -14.57 3.26 -3.75
CA ARG A 27 -14.05 3.75 -5.04
C ARG A 27 -13.36 5.10 -4.85
N LEU A 28 -12.05 5.06 -4.64
CA LEU A 28 -11.22 6.24 -4.45
C LEU A 28 -11.01 7.03 -5.75
N LYS A 29 -10.96 8.35 -5.63
CA LYS A 29 -10.64 9.29 -6.71
C LYS A 29 -9.49 10.19 -6.29
N CYS A 30 -8.63 10.52 -7.24
CA CYS A 30 -7.56 11.49 -7.04
C CYS A 30 -8.15 12.86 -6.71
N GLY A 31 -7.68 13.51 -5.64
CA GLY A 31 -8.13 14.83 -5.24
C GLY A 31 -7.87 15.90 -6.31
N ARG A 32 -6.84 15.72 -7.14
CA ARG A 32 -6.40 16.65 -8.19
C ARG A 32 -7.11 16.43 -9.53
N CYS A 33 -6.90 15.28 -10.18
CA CYS A 33 -7.44 15.02 -11.52
C CYS A 33 -8.81 14.31 -11.53
N LYS A 34 -9.33 13.90 -10.37
CA LYS A 34 -10.61 13.19 -10.19
C LYS A 34 -10.70 11.80 -10.84
N GLU A 35 -9.65 11.34 -11.52
CA GLU A 35 -9.54 9.96 -12.01
C GLU A 35 -9.54 8.94 -10.86
N ALA A 36 -9.87 7.70 -11.20
CA ALA A 36 -9.79 6.58 -10.27
C ALA A 36 -8.39 6.50 -9.64
N LEU A 37 -8.36 6.42 -8.31
CA LEU A 37 -7.12 6.26 -7.56
C LEU A 37 -7.01 4.82 -7.12
N ASP A 38 -6.03 4.13 -7.70
CA ASP A 38 -5.75 2.74 -7.36
C ASP A 38 -4.72 2.66 -6.24
N LEU A 39 -4.99 1.86 -5.22
CA LEU A 39 -4.05 1.60 -4.14
C LEU A 39 -3.08 0.46 -4.47
N ARG A 40 -3.24 -0.22 -5.62
CA ARG A 40 -2.34 -1.29 -6.07
C ARG A 40 -0.90 -0.83 -6.21
N ASP A 41 -0.66 0.45 -6.51
CA ASP A 41 0.70 1.02 -6.61
C ASP A 41 1.46 1.04 -5.27
N LEU A 42 0.76 0.79 -4.14
CA LEU A 42 1.40 0.60 -2.83
C LEU A 42 2.02 -0.79 -2.67
N TYR A 43 1.57 -1.75 -3.48
CA TYR A 43 2.03 -3.12 -3.43
C TYR A 43 3.06 -3.35 -4.54
N PRO A 44 4.09 -4.17 -4.29
CA PRO A 44 4.98 -4.58 -5.35
C PRO A 44 4.16 -5.35 -6.40
N GLY A 45 4.50 -5.17 -7.68
CA GLY A 45 3.81 -5.87 -8.78
C GLY A 45 4.02 -7.38 -8.82
N LYS A 46 4.88 -7.91 -7.94
CA LYS A 46 5.16 -9.33 -7.73
C LYS A 46 5.54 -9.57 -6.26
N THR A 47 5.54 -10.83 -5.84
CA THR A 47 6.09 -11.21 -4.53
C THR A 47 7.55 -10.77 -4.43
N ILE A 48 7.95 -10.41 -3.20
CA ILE A 48 9.32 -10.07 -2.85
C ILE A 48 9.82 -11.09 -1.84
N ASP A 49 11.07 -11.51 -1.99
CA ASP A 49 11.72 -12.35 -0.98
C ASP A 49 12.10 -11.47 0.21
N VAL A 50 11.52 -11.79 1.36
CA VAL A 50 11.77 -11.07 2.61
C VAL A 50 12.72 -11.91 3.45
N THR A 51 13.78 -11.27 3.93
CA THR A 51 14.74 -11.84 4.89
C THR A 51 14.72 -10.99 6.17
N ASP A 52 15.31 -11.50 7.25
CA ASP A 52 15.35 -10.81 8.55
C ASP A 52 15.77 -9.32 8.47
N PRO A 53 16.80 -8.92 7.69
CA PRO A 53 17.21 -7.52 7.61
C PRO A 53 16.13 -6.55 7.11
N VAL A 54 15.17 -7.04 6.33
CA VAL A 54 14.12 -6.20 5.70
C VAL A 54 12.73 -6.48 6.24
N PHE A 55 12.55 -7.51 7.08
CA PHE A 55 11.24 -7.94 7.59
C PHE A 55 10.49 -6.80 8.33
N GLN A 56 11.19 -6.05 9.18
CA GLN A 56 10.57 -4.94 9.92
C GLN A 56 9.95 -3.91 8.95
N ARG A 57 10.69 -3.50 7.93
CA ARG A 57 10.24 -2.48 6.97
C ARG A 57 9.14 -2.99 6.05
N GLU A 58 9.33 -4.18 5.47
CA GLU A 58 8.46 -4.70 4.40
C GLU A 58 7.18 -5.36 4.94
N VAL A 59 7.21 -5.88 6.17
CA VAL A 59 6.08 -6.62 6.76
C VAL A 59 5.46 -5.86 7.92
N VAL A 60 6.26 -5.53 8.94
CA VAL A 60 5.74 -4.97 10.20
C VAL A 60 5.28 -3.53 10.03
N ASP A 61 6.09 -2.70 9.37
CA ASP A 61 5.84 -1.27 9.23
C ASP A 61 4.97 -0.93 8.02
N PHE A 62 4.73 -1.90 7.13
CA PHE A 62 3.90 -1.71 5.95
C PHE A 62 2.46 -1.39 6.36
N LYS A 63 1.92 -0.32 5.79
CA LYS A 63 0.63 0.24 6.23
C LYS A 63 -0.57 -0.50 5.69
N GLY A 64 -0.40 -1.35 4.68
CA GLY A 64 -1.44 -2.17 4.11
C GLY A 64 -1.48 -3.61 4.63
N PRO A 65 -2.49 -4.39 4.26
CA PRO A 65 -2.47 -5.84 4.39
C PRO A 65 -1.19 -6.44 3.81
N VAL A 66 -0.59 -7.39 4.53
CA VAL A 66 0.54 -8.19 4.05
C VAL A 66 0.16 -9.65 4.16
N VAL A 67 0.51 -10.43 3.12
CA VAL A 67 0.48 -11.90 3.15
C VAL A 67 1.92 -12.35 3.08
N VAL A 68 2.35 -13.18 4.02
CA VAL A 68 3.71 -13.72 4.09
C VAL A 68 3.62 -15.24 3.97
N ASP A 69 4.39 -15.80 3.03
CA ASP A 69 4.60 -17.23 2.90
C ASP A 69 5.86 -17.62 3.65
N PHE A 70 5.71 -18.35 4.76
CA PHE A 70 6.82 -18.87 5.54
C PHE A 70 7.15 -20.28 5.05
N THR A 71 8.14 -20.37 4.17
CA THR A 71 8.54 -21.61 3.50
C THR A 71 9.98 -22.01 3.84
N ALA A 72 10.31 -23.26 3.53
CA ALA A 72 11.68 -23.77 3.60
C ALA A 72 11.95 -24.68 2.39
N PRO A 73 13.20 -24.76 1.89
CA PRO A 73 13.52 -25.40 0.61
C PRO A 73 13.62 -26.94 0.66
N TRP A 74 13.32 -27.56 1.81
CA TRP A 74 13.54 -28.98 2.08
C TRP A 74 12.30 -29.83 1.83
#